data_AF-A0A4U1AFZ6-F1
#
_entry.id   AF-A0A4U1AFZ6-F1
#
_cell.length_a   1.000
_cell.length_b   1.000
_cell.length_c   1.000
_cell.angle_alpha   90.00
_cell.angle_beta   90.00
_cell.angle_gamma   90.00
#
_symmetry.space_group_name_H-M   'P 1'
#
loop_
_entity.id
_entity.type
_entity.pdbx_description
1 polymer ?
#
loop_
_entity_poly.entity_id
_entity_poly.type
_entity_poly.pdbx_seq_one_letter_code
_entity_poly.pdbx_strand_id
1 'polypeptide(L)'
;GCALGVQWLSKRCKLDEFKSHAFFAGLFHDVGKLFVLMVADQMKQKDKNLSITNELIMEAMNLLHTEQGYSLMKQWNLPEEYCVIAKDHHKIDFDGKNLLLLLVRLSNMACLKLGIGLAIDPTLELSANEEAHLLNLSEIDLAELEIFLEDTAILSG
;
A
#
# COMPACT_ATOMS: atom_id res chain seq x y z
N GLY A 1 -0.68 8.54 -0.89
CA GLY A 1 0.31 8.06 -1.86
C GLY A 1 -0.25 6.98 -2.75
N CYS A 2 -0.37 5.74 -2.24
CA CYS A 2 -0.58 4.54 -3.05
C CYS A 2 -1.74 4.65 -4.06
N ALA A 3 -2.95 5.04 -3.64
CA ALA A 3 -4.11 5.20 -4.53
C ALA A 3 -3.86 6.16 -5.72
N LEU A 4 -3.02 7.19 -5.55
CA LEU A 4 -2.69 8.13 -6.62
C LEU A 4 -1.57 7.59 -7.50
N GLY A 5 -0.56 6.93 -6.92
CA GLY A 5 0.52 6.32 -7.69
C GLY A 5 0.03 5.18 -8.57
N VAL A 6 -0.88 4.31 -8.09
CA VAL A 6 -1.53 3.30 -8.95
C VAL A 6 -2.36 3.91 -10.06
N GLN A 7 -2.99 5.06 -9.81
CA GLN A 7 -3.78 5.77 -10.81
C GLN A 7 -2.88 6.36 -11.92
N TRP A 8 -1.71 6.87 -11.54
CA TRP A 8 -0.67 7.32 -12.46
C TRP A 8 -0.09 6.14 -13.26
N LEU A 9 0.27 5.05 -12.59
CA LEU A 9 0.82 3.84 -13.20
C LEU A 9 -0.16 3.20 -14.18
N SER A 10 -1.45 3.13 -13.84
CA SER A 10 -2.49 2.59 -14.73
C SER A 10 -2.52 3.34 -16.06
N LYS A 11 -2.40 4.67 -16.01
CA LYS A 11 -2.34 5.50 -17.22
C LYS A 11 -1.03 5.28 -17.99
N ARG A 12 0.11 5.21 -17.29
CA ARG A 12 1.43 4.97 -17.89
C ARG A 12 1.46 3.63 -18.66
N CYS A 13 0.91 2.58 -18.05
CA CYS A 13 0.85 1.24 -18.62
C CYS A 13 -0.29 1.03 -19.63
N LYS A 14 -1.06 2.08 -19.97
CA LYS A 14 -2.23 2.01 -20.87
C LYS A 14 -3.32 1.03 -20.39
N LEU A 15 -3.49 0.95 -19.07
CA LEU A 15 -4.49 0.15 -18.37
C LEU A 15 -5.66 1.04 -17.89
N ASP A 16 -6.06 2.02 -18.69
CA ASP A 16 -7.07 3.03 -18.31
C ASP A 16 -8.42 2.41 -17.89
N GLU A 17 -8.77 1.27 -18.45
CA GLU A 17 -9.99 0.52 -18.09
C GLU A 17 -9.98 0.03 -16.63
N PHE A 18 -8.79 -0.20 -16.06
CA PHE A 18 -8.62 -0.62 -14.67
C PHE A 18 -8.43 0.55 -13.71
N LYS A 19 -8.35 1.80 -14.19
CA LYS A 19 -7.93 2.96 -13.39
C LYS A 19 -8.73 3.14 -12.09
N SER A 20 -10.06 3.09 -12.16
CA SER A 20 -10.93 3.23 -10.98
C SER A 20 -10.74 2.07 -10.01
N HIS A 21 -10.60 0.87 -10.56
CA HIS A 21 -10.43 -0.35 -9.79
C HIS A 21 -9.06 -0.38 -9.09
N ALA A 22 -7.99 -0.01 -9.79
CA ALA A 22 -6.64 0.16 -9.25
C ALA A 22 -6.61 1.23 -8.15
N PHE A 23 -7.31 2.36 -8.33
CA PHE A 23 -7.41 3.40 -7.30
C PHE A 23 -7.98 2.85 -5.99
N PHE A 24 -9.09 2.08 -6.05
CA PHE A 24 -9.67 1.45 -4.87
C PHE A 24 -8.73 0.40 -4.26
N ALA A 25 -8.06 -0.41 -5.07
CA ALA A 25 -7.07 -1.36 -4.58
C ALA A 25 -5.95 -0.66 -3.80
N GLY A 26 -5.37 0.42 -4.35
CA GLY A 26 -4.36 1.22 -3.67
C GLY A 26 -4.88 1.99 -2.45
N LEU A 27 -6.17 2.35 -2.42
CA LEU A 27 -6.80 2.97 -1.25
C LEU A 27 -6.98 1.98 -0.10
N PHE A 28 -7.40 0.75 -0.39
CA PHE A 28 -7.74 -0.24 0.63
C PHE A 28 -6.59 -1.12 1.08
N HIS A 29 -5.48 -1.20 0.33
CA HIS A 29 -4.40 -2.17 0.60
C HIS A 29 -3.91 -2.18 2.06
N ASP A 30 -3.90 -1.00 2.69
CA ASP A 30 -3.36 -0.76 4.03
C ASP A 30 -4.44 -0.55 5.11
N VAL A 31 -5.72 -0.83 4.82
CA VAL A 31 -6.84 -0.58 5.75
C VAL A 31 -6.65 -1.27 7.12
N GLY A 32 -5.90 -2.38 7.14
CA GLY A 32 -5.56 -3.08 8.38
C GLY A 32 -4.71 -2.27 9.36
N LYS A 33 -3.95 -1.26 8.91
CA LYS A 33 -3.20 -0.37 9.83
C LYS A 33 -4.16 0.43 10.70
N LEU A 34 -5.23 0.96 10.12
CA LEU A 34 -6.30 1.64 10.87
C LEU A 34 -7.02 0.67 11.81
N PHE A 35 -7.25 -0.57 11.39
CA PHE A 35 -7.86 -1.58 12.25
C PHE A 35 -7.02 -1.87 13.50
N VAL A 36 -5.71 -2.04 13.34
CA VAL A 36 -4.78 -2.23 14.48
C VAL A 36 -4.85 -1.05 15.45
N LEU A 37 -4.88 0.20 14.95
CA LEU A 37 -5.04 1.39 15.78
C LEU A 37 -6.35 1.38 16.56
N MET A 38 -7.47 1.05 15.90
CA MET A 38 -8.77 1.00 16.55
C MET A 38 -8.80 -0.04 17.67
N VAL A 39 -8.21 -1.22 17.46
CA VAL A 39 -8.12 -2.26 18.49
C VAL A 39 -7.26 -1.79 19.66
N ALA A 40 -6.10 -1.20 19.40
CA ALA A 40 -5.22 -0.66 20.44
C ALA A 40 -5.92 0.43 21.27
N ASP A 41 -6.63 1.35 20.62
CA ASP A 41 -7.40 2.39 21.29
C ASP A 41 -8.52 1.79 22.17
N GLN A 42 -9.27 0.82 21.64
CA GLN A 42 -10.30 0.12 22.42
C GLN A 42 -9.74 -0.62 23.64
N MET A 43 -8.56 -1.23 23.53
CA MET A 43 -7.90 -1.89 24.66
C MET A 43 -7.55 -0.88 25.76
N LYS A 44 -6.99 0.27 25.37
CA LYS A 44 -6.65 1.36 26.30
C LYS A 44 -7.88 2.01 26.95
N GLN A 45 -9.00 2.08 26.22
CA GLN A 45 -10.27 2.54 26.79
C GLN A 45 -10.84 1.57 27.84
N LYS A 46 -10.65 0.25 27.64
CA LYS A 46 -11.09 -0.78 28.59
C LYS A 46 -10.21 -0.87 29.83
N ASP A 47 -8.89 -0.70 29.66
CA ASP A 47 -7.93 -0.67 30.76
C ASP A 47 -7.01 0.56 30.63
N LYS A 48 -7.30 1.57 31.45
CA LYS A 48 -6.52 2.83 31.47
C LYS A 48 -5.09 2.66 31.98
N ASN A 49 -4.80 1.55 32.67
CA ASN A 49 -3.45 1.24 33.17
C ASN A 49 -2.64 0.43 32.15
N LEU A 50 -3.26 -0.05 31.06
CA LEU A 50 -2.56 -0.74 29.99
C LEU A 50 -1.63 0.25 29.26
N SER A 51 -0.34 0.01 29.37
CA SER A 51 0.67 0.76 28.62
C SER A 51 0.84 0.15 27.23
N ILE A 52 0.38 0.88 26.21
CA ILE A 52 0.64 0.57 24.81
C ILE A 52 1.58 1.64 24.29
N THR A 53 2.81 1.25 23.95
CA THR A 53 3.81 2.18 23.40
C THR A 53 3.62 2.34 21.90
N ASN A 54 4.17 3.42 21.34
CA ASN A 54 4.13 3.64 19.89
C ASN A 54 4.89 2.54 19.14
N GLU A 55 5.99 2.05 19.71
CA GLU A 55 6.80 0.98 19.12
C GLU A 55 5.99 -0.32 19.00
N LEU A 56 5.22 -0.67 20.04
CA LEU A 56 4.35 -1.85 20.01
C LEU A 56 3.22 -1.71 18.97
N ILE A 57 2.63 -0.51 18.83
CA ILE A 57 1.61 -0.25 17.80
C ILE A 57 2.21 -0.40 16.39
N MET A 58 3.39 0.18 16.17
CA MET A 58 4.08 0.09 14.88
C MET A 58 4.47 -1.36 14.55
N GLU A 59 4.97 -2.12 15.53
CA GLU A 59 5.26 -3.55 15.36
C GLU A 59 3.99 -4.34 15.04
N ALA A 60 2.91 -4.12 15.79
CA ALA A 60 1.63 -4.77 15.55
C ALA A 60 1.07 -4.43 14.16
N MET A 61 1.19 -3.17 13.70
CA MET A 61 0.82 -2.79 12.34
C MET A 61 1.64 -3.58 11.33
N ASN A 62 2.97 -3.58 11.44
CA ASN A 62 3.86 -4.26 10.49
C ASN A 62 3.54 -5.76 10.41
N LEU A 63 3.25 -6.41 11.54
CA LEU A 63 2.98 -7.84 11.60
C LEU A 63 1.55 -8.24 11.17
N LEU A 64 0.56 -7.37 11.39
CA LEU A 64 -0.85 -7.78 11.34
C LEU A 64 -1.67 -7.08 10.25
N HIS A 65 -1.24 -5.94 9.70
CA HIS A 65 -2.11 -5.13 8.84
C HIS A 65 -2.58 -5.86 7.57
N THR A 66 -1.78 -6.74 6.99
CA THR A 66 -2.16 -7.49 5.79
C THR A 66 -3.29 -8.48 6.09
N GLU A 67 -3.10 -9.35 7.08
CA GLU A 67 -4.08 -10.38 7.46
C GLU A 67 -5.34 -9.78 8.09
N GLN A 68 -5.20 -8.72 8.90
CA GLN A 68 -6.35 -8.03 9.47
C GLN A 68 -7.08 -7.18 8.43
N GLY A 69 -6.36 -6.57 7.50
CA GLY A 69 -6.93 -5.88 6.35
C GLY A 69 -7.77 -6.83 5.48
N TYR A 70 -7.22 -7.99 5.13
CA TYR A 70 -7.95 -9.06 4.44
C TYR A 70 -9.23 -9.43 5.17
N SER A 71 -9.12 -9.76 6.46
CA SER A 71 -10.24 -10.22 7.29
C SER A 71 -11.34 -9.15 7.39
N LEU A 72 -10.96 -7.89 7.59
CA LEU A 72 -11.89 -6.75 7.67
C LEU A 72 -12.63 -6.55 6.33
N MET A 73 -11.90 -6.57 5.22
CA MET A 73 -12.50 -6.38 3.89
C MET A 73 -13.44 -7.52 3.51
N LYS A 74 -13.12 -8.77 3.92
CA LYS A 74 -14.03 -9.92 3.80
C LYS A 74 -15.31 -9.72 4.60
N GLN A 75 -15.22 -9.20 5.82
CA GLN A 75 -16.40 -8.89 6.64
C GLN A 75 -17.28 -7.80 6.03
N TRP A 76 -16.66 -6.83 5.34
CA TRP A 76 -17.37 -5.79 4.59
C TRP A 76 -17.96 -6.26 3.26
N ASN A 77 -17.76 -7.53 2.89
CA ASN A 77 -18.15 -8.11 1.59
C ASN A 77 -17.58 -7.34 0.39
N LEU A 78 -16.33 -6.87 0.48
CA LEU A 78 -15.64 -6.32 -0.68
C LEU A 78 -15.26 -7.43 -1.67
N PRO A 79 -15.10 -7.10 -2.97
CA PRO A 79 -14.57 -8.02 -3.96
C PRO A 79 -13.28 -8.73 -3.51
N GLU A 80 -13.18 -10.03 -3.80
CA GLU A 80 -12.06 -10.87 -3.34
C GLU A 80 -10.70 -10.34 -3.82
N GLU A 81 -10.66 -9.78 -5.03
CA GLU A 81 -9.45 -9.19 -5.61
C GLU A 81 -8.83 -8.11 -4.73
N TYR A 82 -9.63 -7.23 -4.12
CA TYR A 82 -9.11 -6.22 -3.20
C TYR A 82 -8.65 -6.82 -1.88
N CYS A 83 -9.35 -7.85 -1.40
CA CYS A 83 -8.97 -8.56 -0.17
C CYS A 83 -7.58 -9.19 -0.38
N VAL A 84 -7.40 -9.94 -1.47
CA VAL A 84 -6.13 -10.57 -1.83
C VAL A 84 -5.00 -9.54 -1.96
N ILE A 85 -5.26 -8.38 -2.55
CA ILE A 85 -4.26 -7.30 -2.63
C ILE A 85 -3.84 -6.82 -1.24
N ALA A 86 -4.79 -6.57 -0.34
CA ALA A 86 -4.47 -6.19 1.04
C ALA A 86 -3.63 -7.25 1.77
N LYS A 87 -3.85 -8.53 1.45
CA LYS A 87 -3.08 -9.65 2.02
C LYS A 87 -1.68 -9.80 1.44
N ASP A 88 -1.55 -9.66 0.12
CA ASP A 88 -0.40 -10.18 -0.61
C ASP A 88 0.60 -9.11 -1.07
N HIS A 89 0.29 -7.81 -0.89
CA HIS A 89 1.14 -6.71 -1.37
C HIS A 89 2.52 -6.60 -0.70
N HIS A 90 2.81 -7.38 0.36
CA HIS A 90 4.13 -7.49 0.95
C HIS A 90 4.79 -8.87 0.79
N LYS A 91 4.11 -9.85 0.16
CA LYS A 91 4.67 -11.20 0.00
C LYS A 91 5.86 -11.21 -0.96
N ILE A 92 6.83 -12.08 -0.67
CA ILE A 92 7.97 -12.32 -1.57
C ILE A 92 7.51 -13.10 -2.80
N ASP A 93 6.69 -14.14 -2.59
CA ASP A 93 6.08 -14.92 -3.67
C ASP A 93 4.66 -14.38 -3.94
N PHE A 94 4.42 -13.91 -5.17
CA PHE A 94 3.17 -13.29 -5.58
C PHE A 94 2.82 -13.65 -7.04
N ASP A 95 1.54 -13.53 -7.39
CA ASP A 95 1.09 -13.76 -8.77
C ASP A 95 1.50 -12.59 -9.69
N GLY A 96 2.61 -12.77 -10.41
CA GLY A 96 3.10 -11.80 -11.39
C GLY A 96 2.17 -11.53 -12.58
N LYS A 97 1.06 -12.27 -12.72
CA LYS A 97 0.01 -11.99 -13.73
C LYS A 97 -1.09 -11.07 -13.21
N ASN A 98 -1.16 -10.86 -11.88
CA ASN A 98 -2.14 -9.98 -11.27
C ASN A 98 -1.68 -8.52 -11.39
N LEU A 99 -2.09 -7.86 -12.48
CA LEU A 99 -1.70 -6.48 -12.78
C LEU A 99 -2.03 -5.50 -11.65
N LEU A 100 -3.17 -5.66 -10.96
CA LEU A 100 -3.55 -4.77 -9.86
C LEU A 100 -2.61 -4.92 -8.66
N LEU A 101 -2.21 -6.15 -8.37
CA LEU A 101 -1.23 -6.43 -7.33
C LEU A 101 0.12 -5.79 -7.69
N LEU A 102 0.58 -5.95 -8.93
CA LEU A 102 1.83 -5.30 -9.40
C LEU A 102 1.78 -3.77 -9.23
N LEU A 103 0.69 -3.14 -9.66
CA LEU A 103 0.50 -1.69 -9.56
C LEU A 103 0.55 -1.23 -8.11
N VAL A 104 -0.21 -1.88 -7.21
CA VAL A 104 -0.26 -1.54 -5.78
C VAL A 104 1.09 -1.73 -5.12
N ARG A 105 1.77 -2.84 -5.38
CA ARG A 105 3.09 -3.15 -4.83
C ARG A 105 4.12 -2.10 -5.24
N LEU A 106 4.21 -1.80 -6.54
CA LEU A 106 5.15 -0.79 -7.04
C LEU A 106 4.83 0.61 -6.49
N SER A 107 3.55 0.99 -6.48
CA SER A 107 3.16 2.29 -5.92
C SER A 107 3.41 2.39 -4.41
N ASN A 108 3.26 1.29 -3.67
CA ASN A 108 3.55 1.24 -2.24
C ASN A 108 5.05 1.37 -1.99
N MET A 109 5.90 0.67 -2.76
CA MET A 109 7.35 0.81 -2.70
C MET A 109 7.80 2.25 -3.01
N ALA A 110 7.21 2.89 -4.02
CA ALA A 110 7.49 4.30 -4.31
C ALA A 110 7.09 5.22 -3.14
N CYS A 111 5.93 4.98 -2.51
CA CYS A 111 5.53 5.73 -1.31
C CYS A 111 6.52 5.53 -0.15
N LEU A 112 6.94 4.29 0.10
CA LEU A 112 7.91 3.95 1.12
C LEU A 112 9.26 4.63 0.86
N LYS A 113 9.73 4.64 -0.39
CA LYS A 113 10.97 5.32 -0.77
C LYS A 113 10.95 6.81 -0.45
N LEU A 114 9.82 7.46 -0.75
CA LEU A 114 9.61 8.90 -0.58
C LEU A 114 9.19 9.29 0.84
N GLY A 115 8.99 8.33 1.74
CA GLY A 115 8.50 8.60 3.10
C GLY A 115 7.03 9.03 3.16
N ILE A 116 6.23 8.68 2.16
CA ILE A 116 4.79 8.93 2.12
C ILE A 116 4.08 7.83 2.92
N GLY A 117 3.87 8.07 4.22
CA GLY A 117 3.18 7.13 5.11
C GLY A 117 3.81 7.08 6.50
N LEU A 118 3.81 5.90 7.11
CA LEU A 118 4.33 5.68 8.47
C LEU A 118 5.80 5.20 8.50
N ALA A 119 6.40 4.97 7.34
CA ALA A 119 7.76 4.46 7.21
C ALA A 119 8.46 5.11 6.00
N ILE A 120 9.79 5.08 6.01
CA ILE A 120 10.64 5.58 4.94
C ILE A 120 11.81 4.62 4.68
N ASP A 121 12.11 4.35 3.41
CA ASP A 121 13.32 3.66 2.99
C ASP A 121 13.87 4.27 1.68
N PRO A 122 14.70 5.32 1.76
CA PRO A 122 15.21 6.00 0.58
C PRO A 122 16.21 5.16 -0.23
N THR A 123 16.62 4.00 0.29
CA THR A 123 17.59 3.11 -0.37
C THR A 123 16.93 2.16 -1.38
N LEU A 124 15.60 2.15 -1.46
CA LEU A 124 14.86 1.34 -2.42
C LEU A 124 15.17 1.74 -3.87
N GLU A 125 15.61 0.76 -4.67
CA GLU A 125 15.79 0.88 -6.10
C GLU A 125 14.57 0.31 -6.83
N LEU A 126 13.59 1.16 -7.19
CA LEU A 126 12.36 0.71 -7.84
C LEU A 126 12.62 -0.07 -9.14
N SER A 127 13.65 0.30 -9.90
CA SER A 127 14.00 -0.34 -11.18
C SER A 127 14.55 -1.76 -11.03
N ALA A 128 15.03 -2.14 -9.84
CA ALA A 128 15.52 -3.48 -9.55
C ALA A 128 14.42 -4.45 -9.10
N ASN A 129 13.17 -3.98 -8.95
CA ASN A 129 12.07 -4.79 -8.48
C ASN A 129 11.34 -5.49 -9.63
N GLU A 130 10.85 -6.70 -9.36
CA GLU A 130 10.17 -7.55 -10.35
C GLU A 130 8.92 -6.87 -10.94
N GLU A 131 8.20 -6.08 -10.14
CA GLU A 131 7.01 -5.34 -10.56
C GLU A 131 7.34 -4.33 -11.67
N ALA A 132 8.46 -3.61 -11.58
CA ALA A 132 8.87 -2.66 -12.61
C ALA A 132 9.19 -3.37 -13.93
N HIS A 133 9.84 -4.54 -13.85
CA HIS A 133 10.14 -5.37 -15.01
C HIS A 133 8.86 -5.95 -15.65
N LEU A 134 7.95 -6.50 -14.86
CA LEU A 134 6.69 -7.08 -15.35
C LEU A 134 5.75 -6.04 -15.95
N LEU A 135 5.77 -4.81 -15.43
CA LEU A 135 5.03 -3.67 -15.99
C LEU A 135 5.76 -2.99 -17.15
N ASN A 136 6.96 -3.44 -17.50
CA ASN A 136 7.81 -2.90 -18.56
C ASN A 136 8.04 -1.38 -18.41
N LEU A 137 8.37 -0.95 -17.18
CA LEU A 137 8.65 0.44 -16.84
C LEU A 137 10.16 0.69 -16.91
N SER A 138 10.54 1.80 -17.54
CA SER A 138 11.91 2.30 -17.57
C SER A 138 12.25 3.09 -16.30
N GLU A 139 13.54 3.33 -16.08
CA GLU A 139 13.99 4.22 -15.00
C GLU A 139 13.39 5.64 -15.11
N ILE A 140 13.18 6.11 -16.34
CA ILE A 140 12.53 7.41 -16.60
C ILE A 140 11.08 7.38 -16.10
N ASP A 141 10.33 6.31 -16.39
CA ASP A 141 8.96 6.17 -15.91
C ASP A 141 8.89 6.17 -14.38
N LEU A 142 9.84 5.49 -13.73
CA LEU A 142 9.90 5.40 -12.27
C LEU A 142 10.29 6.74 -11.63
N ALA A 143 11.23 7.47 -12.22
CA ALA A 143 11.57 8.82 -11.76
C ALA A 143 10.38 9.79 -11.90
N GLU A 144 9.63 9.70 -13.00
CA GLU A 144 8.43 10.53 -13.19
C GLU A 144 7.29 10.16 -12.22
N LEU A 145 7.15 8.88 -11.84
CA LEU A 145 6.25 8.45 -10.77
C LEU A 145 6.65 9.07 -9.43
N GLU A 146 7.94 9.04 -9.10
CA GLU A 146 8.47 9.59 -7.85
C GLU A 146 8.17 11.09 -7.75
N ILE A 147 8.49 11.86 -8.80
CA ILE A 147 8.18 13.31 -8.88
C ILE A 147 6.69 13.57 -8.70
N PHE A 148 5.84 12.81 -9.39
CA PHE A 148 4.38 12.95 -9.28
C PHE A 148 3.88 12.73 -7.84
N LEU A 149 4.42 11.72 -7.16
CA LEU A 149 4.05 11.39 -5.78
C LEU A 149 4.56 12.44 -4.79
N GLU A 150 5.78 12.96 -4.96
CA GLU A 150 6.34 14.05 -4.15
C GLU A 150 5.50 15.32 -4.26
N ASP A 151 5.21 15.77 -5.48
CA ASP A 151 4.40 16.97 -5.74
C ASP A 151 3.02 16.85 -5.09
N THR A 152 2.40 15.67 -5.20
CA THR A 152 1.07 15.45 -4.63
C THR A 152 1.09 15.38 -3.10
N ALA A 153 2.15 14.83 -2.52
CA ALA A 153 2.31 14.79 -1.06
C ALA A 153 2.48 16.20 -0.48
N ILE A 154 3.26 17.06 -1.14
CA ILE A 154 3.46 18.46 -0.73
C ILE A 154 2.13 19.23 -0.73
N LEU A 155 1.26 18.98 -1.71
CA LEU A 155 -0.05 19.65 -1.78
C LEU A 155 -1.08 19.15 -0.75
N SER A 156 -0.80 18.02 -0.09
CA SER A 156 -1.71 17.34 0.84
C SER A 156 -1.34 17.54 2.33
N GLY A 157 -0.17 18.11 2.61
CA GLY A 157 0.33 18.42 3.97
C GLY A 157 0.21 19.89 4.30
#